data_AF-A0A6A6MNB9-F1
#
_entry.id   AF-A0A6A6MNB9-F1
#
_cell.length_a   1.000
_cell.length_b   1.000
_cell.length_c   1.000
_cell.angle_alpha   90.00
_cell.angle_beta   90.00
_cell.angle_gamma   90.00
#
_symmetry.space_group_name_H-M   'P 1'
#
loop_
_entity.id
_entity.type
_entity.pdbx_description
1 polymer ?
#
loop_
_entity_poly.entity_id
_entity_poly.type
_entity_poly.pdbx_seq_one_letter_code
_entity_poly.pdbx_strand_id
1 'polypeptide(L)'
;MAFPYVEAVLGFMVLMYVFETYLDLRQHSALKLPTLPKTLEGVISQEKFEKSRAYSLDKSHFNFVHEFVTILLDSAILYFGILPWLWKITDLPFSLYSTFVIEARHGFNKQTIWLFSRDLFKGICVAIVLGPPIVSAIVLIVQAYMYGFFKNKRIVLYDTLIQQCKDDEEIVAVIAHEVGHWKLNHTMYSFIAVQILTFLQFGGYTLVRNSSDLFRSFGFDTQPVLIGLIIFQHTVIPLQHLVSFGLNLADAFAKKLGYASALRAGLVKLQ
;
A
#
# COMPACT_ATOMS: atom_id res chain seq x y z
N MET A 1 25.14 19.09 12.92
CA MET A 1 23.84 18.57 13.37
C MET A 1 23.45 17.47 12.41
N ALA A 2 23.13 16.27 12.92
CA ALA A 2 22.59 15.20 12.09
C ALA A 2 21.22 15.64 11.55
N PHE A 3 20.89 15.25 10.31
CA PHE A 3 19.59 15.56 9.73
C PHE A 3 18.49 14.76 10.47
N PRO A 4 17.36 15.39 10.88
CA PRO A 4 16.31 14.73 11.64
C PRO A 4 15.42 13.87 10.72
N TYR A 5 15.92 12.69 10.32
CA TYR A 5 15.26 11.83 9.34
C TYR A 5 13.89 11.32 9.80
N VAL A 6 13.78 10.95 11.08
CA VAL A 6 12.52 10.42 11.65
C VAL A 6 11.45 11.50 11.64
N GLU A 7 11.78 12.70 12.10
CA GLU A 7 10.88 13.85 12.14
C GLU A 7 10.48 14.31 10.74
N ALA A 8 11.41 14.27 9.77
CA ALA A 8 11.12 14.59 8.38
C ALA A 8 10.14 13.59 7.75
N VAL A 9 10.34 12.29 7.99
CA VAL A 9 9.45 11.23 7.49
C VAL A 9 8.07 11.35 8.15
N LEU A 10 8.00 11.48 9.48
CA LEU A 10 6.73 11.68 10.20
C LEU A 10 6.00 12.93 9.73
N GLY A 11 6.71 14.06 9.61
CA GLY A 11 6.13 15.32 9.18
C GLY A 11 5.54 15.21 7.78
N PHE A 12 6.22 14.53 6.86
CA PHE A 12 5.68 14.27 5.53
C PHE A 12 4.47 13.33 5.54
N MET A 13 4.52 12.24 6.32
CA MET A 13 3.40 11.29 6.45
C MET A 13 2.14 11.99 6.95
N VAL A 14 2.26 12.83 7.99
CA VAL A 14 1.14 13.61 8.52
C VAL A 14 0.62 14.61 7.49
N LEU A 15 1.51 15.28 6.76
CA LEU A 15 1.12 16.22 5.70
C LEU A 15 0.31 15.52 4.61
N MET A 16 0.76 14.35 4.14
CA MET A 16 0.05 13.56 3.14
C MET A 16 -1.30 13.06 3.66
N TYR A 17 -1.34 12.55 4.89
CA TYR A 17 -2.59 12.13 5.52
C TYR A 17 -3.61 13.28 5.58
N VAL A 18 -3.18 14.50 5.96
CA VAL A 18 -4.05 15.68 5.97
C VAL A 18 -4.55 16.02 4.58
N PHE A 19 -3.67 15.96 3.57
CA PHE A 19 -4.04 16.25 2.18
C PHE A 19 -5.04 15.22 1.62
N GLU A 20 -4.81 13.93 1.83
CA GLU A 20 -5.70 12.85 1.38
C GLU A 20 -7.04 12.91 2.12
N THR A 21 -7.01 13.13 3.44
CA THR A 21 -8.22 13.35 4.25
C THR A 21 -9.03 14.55 3.73
N TYR A 22 -8.37 15.63 3.30
CA TYR A 22 -9.05 16.77 2.68
C TYR A 22 -9.73 16.39 1.35
N LEU A 23 -9.08 15.60 0.49
CA LEU A 23 -9.69 15.11 -0.75
C LEU A 23 -10.89 14.20 -0.46
N ASP A 24 -10.76 13.31 0.51
CA ASP A 24 -11.83 12.40 0.95
C ASP A 24 -13.01 13.16 1.55
N LEU A 25 -12.78 14.22 2.33
CA LEU A 25 -13.85 15.07 2.86
C LEU A 25 -14.64 15.76 1.74
N ARG A 26 -13.95 16.19 0.68
CA ARG A 26 -14.61 16.76 -0.51
C ARG A 26 -15.43 15.70 -1.25
N GLN A 27 -14.87 14.51 -1.43
CA GLN A 27 -15.57 13.39 -2.06
C GLN A 27 -16.79 12.97 -1.23
N HIS A 28 -16.64 12.86 0.09
CA HIS A 28 -17.72 12.52 1.02
C HIS A 28 -18.84 13.56 0.99
N SER A 29 -18.50 14.84 0.88
CA SER A 29 -19.48 15.92 0.73
C SER A 29 -20.23 15.83 -0.59
N ALA A 30 -19.54 15.49 -1.69
CA ALA A 30 -20.18 15.27 -2.99
C ALA A 30 -21.13 14.07 -2.97
N LEU A 31 -20.77 12.98 -2.28
CA LEU A 31 -21.61 11.78 -2.12
C LEU A 31 -22.91 12.03 -1.34
N LYS A 32 -22.99 13.09 -0.53
CA LYS A 32 -24.23 13.44 0.19
C LYS A 32 -25.29 14.07 -0.69
N LEU A 33 -24.93 14.53 -1.90
CA LEU A 33 -25.88 15.15 -2.81
C LEU A 33 -26.90 14.10 -3.28
N PRO A 34 -28.21 14.31 -3.05
CA PRO A 34 -29.22 13.31 -3.36
C PRO A 34 -29.60 13.28 -4.84
N THR A 35 -29.08 14.20 -5.64
CA THR A 35 -29.48 14.42 -7.02
C THR A 35 -28.68 13.53 -7.97
N LEU A 36 -29.39 12.73 -8.78
CA LEU A 36 -28.80 12.05 -9.92
C LEU A 36 -28.28 13.10 -10.93
N PRO A 37 -27.04 13.00 -11.40
CA PRO A 37 -26.55 13.88 -12.46
C PRO A 37 -27.36 13.71 -13.74
N LYS A 38 -27.72 14.84 -14.40
CA LYS A 38 -28.53 14.85 -15.64
C LYS A 38 -27.96 13.97 -16.77
N THR A 39 -26.65 13.73 -16.78
CA THR A 39 -25.96 12.89 -17.77
C THR A 39 -26.16 11.39 -17.58
N LEU A 40 -26.67 10.98 -16.42
CA LEU A 40 -26.95 9.59 -16.02
C LEU A 40 -28.45 9.29 -15.93
N GLU A 41 -29.31 10.30 -16.14
CA GLU A 41 -30.75 10.12 -16.25
C GLU A 41 -31.09 9.17 -17.42
N GLY A 42 -31.89 8.15 -17.14
CA GLY A 42 -32.27 7.11 -18.11
C GLY A 42 -31.25 5.96 -18.27
N VAL A 43 -30.10 6.04 -17.61
CA VAL A 43 -29.06 5.01 -17.66
C VAL A 43 -29.03 4.16 -16.39
N ILE A 44 -29.23 4.80 -15.23
CA ILE A 44 -29.28 4.15 -13.92
C ILE A 44 -30.62 4.48 -13.27
N SER A 45 -31.27 3.49 -12.64
CA SER A 45 -32.50 3.74 -11.88
C SER A 45 -32.19 4.53 -10.60
N GLN A 46 -33.14 5.37 -10.18
CA GLN A 46 -33.00 6.15 -8.94
C GLN A 46 -32.70 5.25 -7.72
N GLU A 47 -33.32 4.06 -7.65
CA GLU A 47 -33.08 3.07 -6.60
C GLU A 47 -31.62 2.55 -6.60
N LYS A 48 -31.07 2.20 -7.76
CA LYS A 48 -29.67 1.73 -7.86
C LYS A 48 -28.70 2.85 -7.51
N PHE A 49 -28.99 4.09 -7.91
CA PHE A 49 -28.21 5.26 -7.53
C PHE A 49 -28.19 5.47 -6.01
N GLU A 50 -29.35 5.42 -5.34
CA GLU A 50 -29.43 5.58 -3.89
C GLU A 50 -28.71 4.47 -3.13
N LYS A 51 -28.81 3.21 -3.59
CA LYS A 51 -28.05 2.08 -3.03
C LYS A 51 -26.54 2.25 -3.19
N SER A 52 -26.08 2.60 -4.40
CA SER A 52 -24.64 2.83 -4.66
C SER A 52 -24.09 4.02 -3.86
N ARG A 53 -24.90 5.08 -3.71
CA ARG A 53 -24.57 6.25 -2.88
C ARG A 53 -24.46 5.87 -1.40
N ALA A 54 -25.44 5.14 -0.85
CA ALA A 54 -25.42 4.67 0.53
C ALA A 54 -24.19 3.79 0.80
N TYR A 55 -23.93 2.81 -0.08
CA TYR A 55 -22.73 1.98 0.00
C TYR A 55 -21.42 2.80 -0.05
N SER A 56 -21.35 3.79 -0.94
CA SER A 56 -20.17 4.66 -1.06
C SER A 56 -19.97 5.56 0.17
N LEU A 57 -21.06 6.00 0.81
CA LEU A 57 -21.00 6.76 2.05
C LEU A 57 -20.49 5.90 3.21
N ASP A 58 -21.01 4.68 3.35
CA ASP A 58 -20.55 3.73 4.37
C ASP A 58 -19.07 3.36 4.17
N LYS A 59 -18.67 3.09 2.92
CA LYS A 59 -17.27 2.85 2.56
C LYS A 59 -16.38 4.05 2.87
N SER A 60 -16.87 5.27 2.61
CA SER A 60 -16.13 6.50 2.92
C SER A 60 -15.98 6.69 4.43
N HIS A 61 -17.01 6.40 5.25
CA HIS A 61 -16.89 6.40 6.72
C HIS A 61 -15.86 5.39 7.21
N PHE A 62 -15.91 4.16 6.68
CA PHE A 62 -14.90 3.16 7.00
C PHE A 62 -13.50 3.62 6.60
N ASN A 63 -13.34 4.22 5.40
CA ASN A 63 -12.04 4.74 4.93
C ASN A 63 -11.46 5.78 5.89
N PHE A 64 -12.27 6.73 6.37
CA PHE A 64 -11.79 7.73 7.33
C PHE A 64 -11.25 7.10 8.62
N VAL A 65 -11.94 6.08 9.15
CA VAL A 65 -11.50 5.38 10.36
C VAL A 65 -10.25 4.55 10.07
N HIS A 66 -10.23 3.84 8.94
CA HIS A 66 -9.09 3.04 8.50
C HIS A 66 -7.84 3.90 8.37
N GLU A 67 -7.87 4.97 7.58
CA GLU A 67 -6.72 5.85 7.37
C GLU A 67 -6.25 6.51 8.66
N PHE A 68 -7.17 6.89 9.55
CA PHE A 68 -6.83 7.44 10.86
C PHE A 68 -6.10 6.41 11.75
N VAL A 69 -6.56 5.16 11.78
CA VAL A 69 -5.89 4.10 12.53
C VAL A 69 -4.52 3.77 11.92
N THR A 70 -4.44 3.69 10.60
CA THR A 70 -3.20 3.42 9.87
C THR A 70 -2.13 4.49 10.16
N ILE A 71 -2.45 5.78 10.04
CA ILE A 71 -1.46 6.84 10.32
C ILE A 71 -1.00 6.83 11.78
N LEU A 72 -1.89 6.52 12.73
CA LEU A 72 -1.54 6.38 14.15
C LEU A 72 -0.59 5.20 14.38
N LEU A 73 -0.89 4.04 13.78
CA LEU A 73 -0.06 2.85 13.90
C LEU A 73 1.31 3.04 13.28
N ASP A 74 1.38 3.57 12.05
CA ASP A 74 2.65 3.81 11.36
C ASP A 74 3.50 4.84 12.11
N SER A 75 2.88 5.92 12.59
CA SER A 75 3.56 6.92 13.41
C SER A 75 4.09 6.31 14.71
N ALA A 76 3.31 5.45 15.37
CA ALA A 76 3.73 4.76 16.58
C ALA A 76 4.88 3.76 16.31
N ILE A 77 4.81 2.99 15.23
CA ILE A 77 5.88 2.06 14.81
C ILE A 77 7.19 2.80 14.62
N LEU A 78 7.15 3.95 13.94
CA LEU A 78 8.32 4.75 13.66
C LEU A 78 8.84 5.46 14.93
N TYR A 79 7.95 6.07 15.72
CA TYR A 79 8.31 6.85 16.91
C TYR A 79 8.83 5.97 18.05
N PHE A 80 8.19 4.82 18.32
CA PHE A 80 8.60 3.90 19.38
C PHE A 80 9.73 2.95 18.96
N GLY A 81 10.22 3.04 17.71
CA GLY A 81 11.33 2.20 17.24
C GLY A 81 10.99 0.71 17.23
N ILE A 82 9.76 0.36 16.83
CA ILE A 82 9.31 -1.04 16.78
C ILE A 82 10.13 -1.84 15.75
N LEU A 83 10.53 -1.21 14.63
CA LEU A 83 11.40 -1.82 13.62
C LEU A 83 12.80 -2.20 14.17
N PRO A 84 13.54 -1.30 14.86
CA PRO A 84 14.75 -1.66 15.61
C PRO A 84 14.55 -2.79 16.60
N TRP A 85 13.42 -2.76 17.31
CA TRP A 85 13.10 -3.77 18.30
C TRP A 85 12.88 -5.15 17.66
N LEU A 86 12.18 -5.24 16.52
CA LEU A 86 12.03 -6.47 15.73
C LEU A 86 13.38 -7.01 15.24
N TRP A 87 14.25 -6.12 14.74
CA TRP A 87 15.58 -6.53 14.29
C TRP A 87 16.45 -7.10 15.42
N LYS A 88 16.34 -6.53 16.62
CA LYS A 88 17.03 -7.06 17.81
C LYS A 88 16.58 -8.47 18.17
N ILE A 89 15.32 -8.83 17.94
CA ILE A 89 14.84 -10.22 18.13
C ILE A 89 15.47 -11.16 17.12
N THR A 90 15.62 -10.74 15.86
CA THR A 90 16.24 -11.59 14.83
C THR A 90 17.73 -11.80 15.08
N ASP A 91 18.43 -10.79 15.61
CA ASP A 91 19.85 -10.91 16.00
C ASP A 91 20.06 -11.63 17.34
N LEU A 92 18.99 -11.90 18.09
CA LEU A 92 19.03 -12.44 19.43
C LEU A 92 19.76 -13.80 19.57
N PRO A 93 19.55 -14.80 18.68
CA PRO A 93 20.26 -16.08 18.81
C PRO A 93 21.78 -15.91 18.68
N PHE A 94 22.20 -15.00 17.80
CA PHE A 94 23.60 -14.68 17.58
C PHE A 94 24.19 -13.85 18.74
N SER A 95 23.42 -12.90 19.26
CA SER A 95 23.77 -12.12 20.45
C SER A 95 23.90 -13.00 21.70
N LEU A 96 22.97 -13.93 21.93
CA LEU A 96 23.05 -14.92 23.00
C LEU A 96 24.33 -15.75 22.92
N TYR A 97 24.67 -16.23 21.73
CA TYR A 97 25.89 -17.01 21.53
C TYR A 97 27.15 -16.16 21.76
N SER A 98 27.18 -14.94 21.24
CA SER A 98 28.30 -14.02 21.49
C SER A 98 28.48 -13.74 22.99
N THR A 99 27.44 -13.32 23.69
CA THR A 99 27.53 -12.87 25.08
C THR A 99 27.69 -14.02 26.08
N PHE A 100 26.93 -15.11 25.93
CA PHE A 100 26.93 -16.21 26.90
C PHE A 100 27.87 -17.37 26.56
N VAL A 101 28.45 -17.41 25.34
CA VAL A 101 29.46 -18.42 24.98
C VAL A 101 30.82 -17.77 24.72
N ILE A 102 30.91 -16.77 23.85
CA ILE A 102 32.20 -16.18 23.46
C ILE A 102 32.72 -15.25 24.57
N GLU A 103 31.96 -14.24 24.96
CA GLU A 103 32.36 -13.27 25.98
C GLU A 103 32.45 -13.90 27.37
N ALA A 104 31.57 -14.84 27.69
CA ALA A 104 31.63 -15.61 28.93
C ALA A 104 32.92 -16.46 29.02
N ARG A 105 33.36 -17.06 27.90
CA ARG A 105 34.64 -17.81 27.83
C ARG A 105 35.86 -16.92 28.05
N HIS A 106 35.76 -15.63 27.70
CA HIS A 106 36.83 -14.64 27.87
C HIS A 106 36.66 -13.75 29.12
N GLY A 107 35.65 -13.98 29.96
CA GLY A 107 35.44 -13.25 31.22
C GLY A 107 34.90 -11.83 31.09
N PHE A 108 34.35 -11.43 29.93
CA PHE A 108 33.86 -10.07 29.67
C PHE A 108 32.36 -9.87 29.98
N ASN A 109 31.59 -10.95 30.18
CA ASN A 109 30.13 -10.87 30.35
C ASN A 109 29.73 -10.35 31.76
N LYS A 110 28.83 -9.36 31.82
CA LYS A 110 28.25 -8.80 33.05
C LYS A 110 26.71 -8.89 33.13
N GLN A 111 26.05 -9.49 32.15
CA GLN A 111 24.59 -9.58 32.08
C GLN A 111 24.05 -10.93 32.60
N THR A 112 22.85 -10.91 33.19
CA THR A 112 22.20 -12.13 33.71
C THR A 112 21.15 -12.65 32.73
N ILE A 113 21.14 -13.95 32.46
CA ILE A 113 20.18 -14.64 31.58
C ILE A 113 18.73 -14.30 31.94
N TRP A 114 18.42 -14.14 33.22
CA TRP A 114 17.06 -13.84 33.70
C TRP A 114 16.49 -12.50 33.20
N LEU A 115 17.29 -11.43 33.27
CA LEU A 115 16.88 -10.10 32.81
C LEU A 115 16.65 -10.10 31.29
N PHE A 116 17.53 -10.79 30.57
CA PHE A 116 17.45 -10.96 29.13
C PHE A 116 16.19 -11.70 28.69
N SER A 117 15.91 -12.87 29.29
CA SER A 117 14.74 -13.68 28.94
C SER A 117 13.42 -12.97 29.23
N ARG A 118 13.35 -12.18 30.31
CA ARG A 118 12.12 -11.44 30.68
C ARG A 118 11.76 -10.36 29.66
N ASP A 119 12.75 -9.63 29.16
CA ASP A 119 12.50 -8.52 28.24
C ASP A 119 12.24 -9.02 26.81
N LEU A 120 12.84 -10.15 26.41
CA LEU A 120 12.50 -10.86 25.17
C LEU A 120 11.04 -11.33 25.15
N PHE A 121 10.61 -11.97 26.24
CA PHE A 121 9.28 -12.57 26.32
C PHE A 121 8.17 -11.53 26.15
N LYS A 122 8.29 -10.38 26.83
CA LYS A 122 7.30 -9.29 26.73
C LYS A 122 7.08 -8.81 25.31
N GLY A 123 8.16 -8.69 24.56
CA GLY A 123 8.07 -8.17 23.21
C GLY A 123 7.48 -9.17 22.21
N ILE A 124 7.85 -10.46 22.30
CA ILE A 124 7.25 -11.52 21.45
C ILE A 124 5.73 -11.59 21.65
N CYS A 125 5.24 -11.43 22.88
CA CYS A 125 3.80 -11.41 23.17
C CYS A 125 3.05 -10.29 22.43
N VAL A 126 3.65 -9.10 22.31
CA VAL A 126 3.03 -7.97 21.62
C VAL A 126 2.95 -8.21 20.10
N ALA A 127 4.00 -8.78 19.51
CA ALA A 127 4.05 -9.03 18.06
C ALA A 127 3.05 -10.10 17.59
N ILE A 128 2.88 -11.18 18.38
CA ILE A 128 1.96 -12.28 18.05
C ILE A 128 0.49 -11.85 18.15
N VAL A 129 0.16 -10.95 19.07
CA VAL A 129 -1.22 -10.47 19.28
C VAL A 129 -1.66 -9.52 18.17
N LEU A 130 -0.75 -8.69 17.64
CA LEU A 130 -1.11 -7.63 16.70
C LEU A 130 -0.88 -8.00 15.22
N GLY A 131 0.12 -8.81 14.90
CA GLY A 131 0.53 -9.06 13.50
C GLY A 131 -0.47 -9.86 12.65
N PRO A 132 -0.90 -11.07 13.08
CA PRO A 132 -1.77 -11.93 12.27
C PRO A 132 -3.15 -11.35 11.91
N PRO A 133 -3.88 -10.63 12.80
CA PRO A 133 -5.16 -10.01 12.45
C PRO A 133 -5.05 -8.95 11.36
N ILE A 134 -3.96 -8.17 11.37
CA ILE A 134 -3.71 -7.08 10.41
C ILE A 134 -3.43 -7.67 9.02
N VAL A 135 -2.55 -8.68 8.94
CA VAL A 135 -2.22 -9.34 7.67
C VAL A 135 -3.42 -10.12 7.12
N SER A 136 -4.22 -10.75 7.99
CA SER A 136 -5.42 -11.50 7.59
C SER A 136 -6.55 -10.61 7.04
N ALA A 137 -6.67 -9.37 7.50
CA ALA A 137 -7.69 -8.43 7.01
C ALA A 137 -7.38 -7.93 5.57
N ILE A 138 -6.09 -7.77 5.24
CA ILE A 138 -5.62 -7.25 3.95
C ILE A 138 -5.87 -8.26 2.81
N VAL A 139 -5.78 -9.56 3.09
CA VAL A 139 -5.87 -10.63 2.07
C VAL A 139 -7.30 -10.87 1.58
N LEU A 140 -8.33 -10.43 2.31
CA LEU A 140 -9.75 -10.70 2.00
C LEU A 140 -10.35 -9.84 0.86
N ILE A 141 -9.58 -8.97 0.19
CA ILE A 141 -10.13 -7.84 -0.60
C ILE A 141 -10.15 -8.03 -2.14
N VAL A 142 -9.58 -9.08 -2.76
CA VAL A 142 -9.38 -9.12 -4.24
C VAL A 142 -10.45 -9.94 -5.01
N GLN A 143 -10.94 -9.43 -6.17
CA GLN A 143 -12.17 -9.96 -6.84
C GLN A 143 -12.16 -10.24 -8.37
N ALA A 144 -11.18 -9.90 -9.21
CA ALA A 144 -11.09 -10.32 -10.64
C ALA A 144 -9.74 -9.97 -11.29
N TYR A 145 -9.19 -10.83 -12.16
CA TYR A 145 -7.99 -10.48 -12.94
C TYR A 145 -7.73 -11.40 -14.16
N MET A 146 -7.11 -10.84 -15.20
CA MET A 146 -6.50 -11.62 -16.31
C MET A 146 -5.02 -11.85 -16.05
N TYR A 147 -4.52 -13.05 -16.35
CA TYR A 147 -3.09 -13.36 -16.28
C TYR A 147 -2.63 -14.29 -17.40
N GLY A 148 -1.35 -14.18 -17.75
CA GLY A 148 -0.76 -15.04 -18.77
C GLY A 148 0.47 -14.45 -19.43
N PHE A 149 1.39 -15.32 -19.82
CA PHE A 149 2.66 -14.94 -20.43
C PHE A 149 2.61 -15.16 -21.94
N PHE A 150 2.97 -14.13 -22.71
CA PHE A 150 3.01 -14.14 -24.18
C PHE A 150 1.73 -14.70 -24.84
N LYS A 151 1.83 -15.87 -25.48
CA LYS A 151 0.77 -16.50 -26.30
C LYS A 151 -0.28 -17.25 -25.47
N ASN A 152 0.04 -17.61 -24.23
CA ASN A 152 -0.85 -18.39 -23.37
C ASN A 152 -1.52 -17.44 -22.37
N LYS A 153 -2.71 -16.99 -22.71
CA LYS A 153 -3.50 -16.09 -21.86
C LYS A 153 -4.73 -16.81 -21.32
N ARG A 154 -5.02 -16.57 -20.05
CA ARG A 154 -6.21 -17.10 -19.39
C ARG A 154 -7.03 -15.92 -18.88
N ILE A 155 -8.32 -15.98 -19.13
CA ILE A 155 -9.30 -15.04 -18.59
C ILE A 155 -9.92 -15.73 -17.39
N VAL A 156 -9.80 -15.12 -16.21
CA VAL A 156 -10.49 -15.60 -15.01
C VAL A 156 -11.68 -14.70 -14.77
N LEU A 157 -12.87 -15.30 -14.85
CA LEU A 157 -14.12 -14.67 -14.48
C LEU A 157 -14.52 -15.23 -13.13
N TYR A 158 -14.85 -14.36 -12.19
CA TYR A 158 -15.41 -14.79 -10.92
C TYR A 158 -16.86 -15.23 -11.14
N ASP A 159 -17.27 -16.25 -10.41
CA ASP A 159 -18.62 -16.81 -10.45
C ASP A 159 -19.69 -15.74 -10.13
N THR A 160 -19.38 -14.83 -9.21
CA THR A 160 -20.23 -13.69 -8.86
C THR A 160 -20.46 -12.74 -10.03
N LEU A 161 -19.45 -12.50 -10.87
CA LEU A 161 -19.57 -11.64 -12.07
C LEU A 161 -20.49 -12.29 -13.10
N ILE A 162 -20.37 -13.61 -13.28
CA ILE A 162 -21.25 -14.37 -14.19
C ILE A 162 -22.70 -14.38 -13.68
N GLN A 163 -22.91 -14.48 -12.36
CA GLN A 163 -24.25 -14.46 -11.77
C GLN A 163 -24.92 -13.07 -11.80
N GLN A 164 -24.14 -11.99 -11.90
CA GLN A 164 -24.65 -10.61 -11.91
C GLN A 164 -25.00 -10.11 -13.32
N CYS A 165 -24.35 -10.64 -14.36
CA CYS A 165 -24.68 -10.35 -15.75
C CYS A 165 -25.98 -11.05 -16.15
N LYS A 166 -26.90 -10.33 -16.78
CA LYS A 166 -28.20 -10.90 -17.20
C LYS A 166 -28.12 -11.61 -18.55
N ASP A 167 -27.25 -11.12 -19.43
CA ASP A 167 -27.11 -11.59 -20.82
C ASP A 167 -25.64 -11.81 -21.20
N ASP A 168 -25.39 -12.74 -22.14
CA ASP A 168 -24.05 -13.06 -22.64
C ASP A 168 -23.35 -11.84 -23.27
N GLU A 169 -24.11 -10.90 -23.82
CA GLU A 169 -23.57 -9.64 -24.37
C GLU A 169 -22.90 -8.78 -23.30
N GLU A 170 -23.34 -8.85 -22.04
CA GLU A 170 -22.76 -8.10 -20.94
C GLU A 170 -21.42 -8.70 -20.51
N ILE A 171 -21.33 -10.02 -20.47
CA ILE A 171 -20.07 -10.74 -20.21
C ILE A 171 -19.07 -10.42 -21.32
N VAL A 172 -19.52 -10.42 -22.58
CA VAL A 172 -18.68 -10.05 -23.73
C VAL A 172 -18.21 -8.60 -23.64
N ALA A 173 -19.03 -7.68 -23.15
CA ALA A 173 -18.63 -6.28 -22.96
C ALA A 173 -17.54 -6.12 -21.88
N VAL A 174 -17.66 -6.83 -20.75
CA VAL A 174 -16.62 -6.87 -19.70
C VAL A 174 -15.32 -7.48 -20.24
N ILE A 175 -15.42 -8.60 -20.96
CA ILE A 175 -14.25 -9.22 -21.60
C ILE A 175 -13.63 -8.27 -22.65
N ALA A 176 -14.44 -7.56 -23.43
CA ALA A 176 -13.94 -6.59 -24.41
C ALA A 176 -13.20 -5.41 -23.75
N HIS A 177 -13.65 -4.96 -22.58
CA HIS A 177 -12.94 -3.97 -21.77
C HIS A 177 -11.56 -4.48 -21.31
N GLU A 178 -11.51 -5.69 -20.72
CA GLU A 178 -10.28 -6.32 -20.25
C GLU A 178 -9.29 -6.64 -21.41
N VAL A 179 -9.81 -7.11 -22.55
CA VAL A 179 -9.04 -7.33 -23.78
C VAL A 179 -8.55 -6.01 -24.38
N GLY A 180 -9.30 -4.91 -24.19
CA GLY A 180 -8.91 -3.56 -24.58
C GLY A 180 -7.63 -3.10 -23.87
N HIS A 181 -7.52 -3.31 -22.56
CA HIS A 181 -6.29 -3.05 -21.80
C HIS A 181 -5.08 -3.81 -22.37
N TRP A 182 -5.32 -5.03 -22.85
CA TRP A 182 -4.28 -5.82 -23.50
C TRP A 182 -3.91 -5.30 -24.89
N LYS A 183 -4.90 -4.96 -25.74
CA LYS A 183 -4.66 -4.46 -27.10
C LYS A 183 -3.88 -3.15 -27.11
N LEU A 184 -4.13 -2.29 -26.12
CA LEU A 184 -3.42 -1.03 -25.92
C LEU A 184 -2.10 -1.18 -25.15
N ASN A 185 -1.69 -2.41 -24.83
CA ASN A 185 -0.46 -2.72 -24.09
C ASN A 185 -0.36 -2.01 -22.72
N HIS A 186 -1.47 -1.61 -22.10
CA HIS A 186 -1.46 -0.91 -20.81
C HIS A 186 -0.68 -1.71 -19.76
N THR A 187 -0.89 -3.04 -19.68
CA THR A 187 -0.15 -3.92 -18.78
C THR A 187 1.36 -3.88 -19.02
N MET A 188 1.81 -3.80 -20.29
CA MET A 188 3.24 -3.75 -20.61
C MET A 188 3.84 -2.38 -20.28
N TYR A 189 3.13 -1.29 -20.56
CA TYR A 189 3.57 0.05 -20.18
C TYR A 189 3.67 0.19 -18.66
N SER A 190 2.65 -0.24 -17.92
CA SER A 190 2.68 -0.29 -16.46
C SER A 190 3.80 -1.18 -15.93
N PHE A 191 4.03 -2.36 -16.54
CA PHE A 191 5.13 -3.24 -16.16
C PHE A 191 6.50 -2.57 -16.35
N ILE A 192 6.76 -1.98 -17.52
CA ILE A 192 8.02 -1.27 -17.81
C ILE A 192 8.20 -0.07 -16.88
N ALA A 193 7.14 0.72 -16.66
CA ALA A 193 7.17 1.85 -15.74
C ALA A 193 7.52 1.41 -14.30
N VAL A 194 6.93 0.31 -13.83
CA VAL A 194 7.26 -0.29 -12.52
C VAL A 194 8.70 -0.80 -12.49
N GLN A 195 9.21 -1.42 -13.57
CA GLN A 195 10.62 -1.85 -13.63
C GLN A 195 11.59 -0.66 -13.56
N ILE A 196 11.30 0.42 -14.29
CA ILE A 196 12.11 1.66 -14.26
C ILE A 196 12.07 2.27 -12.87
N LEU A 197 10.88 2.41 -12.28
CA LEU A 197 10.74 2.96 -10.92
C LEU A 197 11.48 2.11 -9.90
N THR A 198 11.37 0.78 -9.99
CA THR A 198 12.08 -0.17 -9.13
C THR A 198 13.60 -0.02 -9.29
N PHE A 199 14.09 0.09 -10.52
CA PHE A 199 15.51 0.31 -10.80
C PHE A 199 16.02 1.63 -10.21
N LEU A 200 15.25 2.71 -10.37
CA LEU A 200 15.58 4.01 -9.78
C LEU A 200 15.57 3.96 -8.25
N GLN A 201 14.66 3.21 -7.64
CA GLN A 201 14.63 3.00 -6.19
C GLN A 201 15.87 2.24 -5.71
N PHE A 202 16.22 1.12 -6.34
CA PHE A 202 17.44 0.39 -5.96
C PHE A 202 18.71 1.25 -6.20
N GLY A 203 18.76 2.00 -7.30
CA GLY A 203 19.83 2.96 -7.58
C GLY A 203 19.93 4.03 -6.50
N GLY A 204 18.81 4.65 -6.13
CA GLY A 204 18.75 5.63 -5.05
C GLY A 204 19.18 5.05 -3.69
N TYR A 205 18.81 3.81 -3.38
CA TYR A 205 19.24 3.12 -2.17
C TYR A 205 20.76 2.97 -2.11
N THR A 206 21.43 2.73 -3.23
CA THR A 206 22.91 2.62 -3.25
C THR A 206 23.62 3.89 -2.78
N LEU A 207 22.99 5.05 -2.96
CA LEU A 207 23.54 6.34 -2.53
C LEU A 207 23.46 6.54 -1.01
N VAL A 208 22.47 5.93 -0.36
CA VAL A 208 22.20 6.13 1.08
C VAL A 208 22.58 4.94 1.95
N ARG A 209 22.81 3.75 1.37
CA ARG A 209 23.07 2.49 2.10
C ARG A 209 24.24 2.53 3.10
N ASN A 210 25.25 3.36 2.84
CA ASN A 210 26.45 3.47 3.68
C ASN A 210 26.35 4.61 4.70
N SER A 211 25.25 5.37 4.72
CA SER A 211 25.05 6.48 5.65
C SER A 211 24.86 5.95 7.06
N SER A 212 25.79 6.18 7.98
CA SER A 212 25.62 5.77 9.39
C SER A 212 24.62 6.66 10.12
N ASP A 213 24.54 7.95 9.74
CA ASP A 213 23.62 8.91 10.33
C ASP A 213 22.15 8.55 10.07
N LEU A 214 21.84 8.02 8.89
CA LEU A 214 20.50 7.56 8.55
C LEU A 214 20.05 6.46 9.52
N PHE A 215 20.83 5.39 9.64
CA PHE A 215 20.48 4.23 10.47
C PHE A 215 20.43 4.58 11.96
N ARG A 216 21.37 5.40 12.43
CA ARG A 216 21.38 5.89 13.82
C ARG A 216 20.14 6.70 14.17
N SER A 217 19.64 7.50 13.23
CA SER A 217 18.42 8.29 13.43
C SER A 217 17.20 7.40 13.66
N PHE A 218 17.18 6.21 13.06
CA PHE A 218 16.13 5.20 13.29
C PHE A 218 16.46 4.24 14.44
N GLY A 219 17.53 4.44 15.21
CA GLY A 219 17.87 3.62 16.37
C GLY A 219 18.68 2.35 16.06
N PHE A 220 19.35 2.29 14.91
CA PHE A 220 20.24 1.19 14.52
C PHE A 220 21.71 1.58 14.64
N ASP A 221 22.48 0.79 15.39
CA ASP A 221 23.94 0.95 15.53
C ASP A 221 24.71 0.30 14.36
N THR A 222 24.09 -0.69 13.71
CA THR A 222 24.61 -1.37 12.52
C THR A 222 23.83 -0.92 11.28
N GLN A 223 24.31 -1.30 10.09
CA GLN A 223 23.66 -1.00 8.81
C GLN A 223 23.15 -2.27 8.13
N PRO A 224 22.14 -2.97 8.68
CA PRO A 224 21.60 -4.15 8.01
C PRO A 224 20.95 -3.78 6.68
N VAL A 225 21.29 -4.53 5.63
CA VAL A 225 20.80 -4.23 4.27
C VAL A 225 19.27 -4.25 4.17
N LEU A 226 18.61 -5.21 4.84
CA LEU A 226 17.15 -5.32 4.83
C LEU A 226 16.47 -4.11 5.51
N ILE A 227 17.01 -3.69 6.65
CA ILE A 227 16.51 -2.51 7.38
C ILE A 227 16.72 -1.24 6.56
N GLY A 228 17.87 -1.10 5.92
CA GLY A 228 18.15 0.01 5.03
C GLY A 228 17.14 0.11 3.89
N LEU A 229 16.76 -1.02 3.30
CA LEU A 229 15.72 -1.08 2.26
C LEU A 229 14.35 -0.66 2.81
N ILE A 230 13.97 -1.11 4.00
CA ILE A 230 12.69 -0.74 4.63
C ILE A 230 12.65 0.77 4.92
N ILE A 231 13.67 1.32 5.58
CA ILE A 231 13.76 2.76 5.88
C ILE A 231 13.73 3.58 4.59
N PHE A 232 14.47 3.15 3.58
CA PHE A 232 14.49 3.81 2.29
C PHE A 232 13.13 3.79 1.60
N GLN A 233 12.40 2.67 1.63
CA GLN A 233 11.05 2.60 1.09
C GLN A 233 10.13 3.65 1.74
N HIS A 234 10.16 3.78 3.07
CA HIS A 234 9.37 4.80 3.79
C HIS A 234 9.76 6.23 3.41
N THR A 235 11.06 6.47 3.15
CA THR A 235 11.57 7.78 2.73
C THR A 235 11.17 8.13 1.30
N VAL A 236 10.93 7.12 0.45
CA VAL A 236 10.59 7.29 -0.98
C VAL A 236 9.09 7.33 -1.24
N ILE A 237 8.23 6.94 -0.28
CA ILE A 237 6.77 7.10 -0.33
C ILE A 237 6.35 8.49 -0.87
N PRO A 238 6.87 9.63 -0.35
CA PRO A 238 6.63 10.96 -0.91
C PRO A 238 6.73 11.06 -2.43
N LEU A 239 7.84 10.54 -2.96
CA LEU A 239 8.14 10.58 -4.38
C LEU A 239 7.19 9.67 -5.15
N GLN A 240 6.81 8.53 -4.58
CA GLN A 240 5.84 7.62 -5.17
C GLN A 240 4.46 8.27 -5.33
N HIS A 241 3.96 9.00 -4.34
CA HIS A 241 2.69 9.72 -4.45
C HIS A 241 2.73 10.78 -5.56
N LEU A 242 3.83 11.52 -5.69
CA LEU A 242 4.01 12.50 -6.77
C LEU A 242 4.05 11.84 -8.16
N VAL A 243 4.75 10.72 -8.29
CA VAL A 243 4.80 9.95 -9.53
C VAL A 243 3.41 9.39 -9.87
N SER A 244 2.70 8.84 -8.88
CA SER A 244 1.33 8.34 -9.04
C SER A 244 0.37 9.44 -9.51
N PHE A 245 0.45 10.63 -8.90
CA PHE A 245 -0.32 11.79 -9.35
C PHE A 245 -0.01 12.17 -10.80
N GLY A 246 1.27 12.17 -11.19
CA GLY A 246 1.69 12.43 -12.57
C GLY A 246 1.19 11.37 -13.58
N LEU A 247 1.19 10.10 -13.19
CA LEU A 247 0.65 9.01 -14.01
C LEU A 247 -0.87 9.10 -14.15
N ASN A 248 -1.59 9.47 -13.09
CA ASN A 248 -3.04 9.67 -13.13
C ASN A 248 -3.45 10.87 -14.00
N LEU A 249 -2.61 11.91 -14.09
CA LEU A 249 -2.79 13.01 -15.04
C LEU A 249 -2.63 12.56 -16.50
N ALA A 250 -1.87 11.49 -16.76
CA ALA A 250 -1.66 10.98 -18.11
C ALA A 250 -2.91 10.32 -18.72
N ASP A 251 -3.91 9.94 -17.92
CA ASP A 251 -5.20 9.45 -18.44
C ASP A 251 -6.00 10.54 -19.18
N ALA A 252 -5.73 11.82 -18.92
CA ALA A 252 -6.26 12.92 -19.72
C ALA A 252 -5.74 12.88 -21.18
N PHE A 253 -4.62 12.22 -21.43
CA PHE A 253 -4.06 12.00 -22.77
C PHE A 253 -4.83 10.94 -23.56
N ALA A 254 -5.37 9.91 -22.89
CA ALA A 254 -6.23 8.90 -23.52
C ALA A 254 -7.53 9.48 -24.08
N LYS A 255 -8.10 10.50 -23.42
CA LYS A 255 -9.26 11.27 -23.94
C LYS A 255 -8.97 11.97 -25.27
N LYS A 256 -7.72 12.38 -25.52
CA LYS A 256 -7.29 13.04 -26.76
C LYS A 256 -7.17 12.07 -27.96
N LEU A 257 -7.18 10.76 -27.71
CA LEU A 257 -7.00 9.71 -28.72
C LEU A 257 -8.32 9.17 -29.32
N GLY A 258 -9.48 9.71 -28.94
CA GLY A 258 -10.76 9.47 -29.64
C GLY A 258 -11.61 8.28 -29.15
N TYR A 259 -11.22 7.58 -28.07
CA TYR A 259 -11.93 6.39 -27.56
C TYR A 259 -13.00 6.68 -26.48
N ALA A 260 -13.44 7.93 -26.34
CA ALA A 260 -14.30 8.37 -25.25
C ALA A 260 -15.73 7.76 -25.27
N SER A 261 -16.26 7.39 -26.44
CA SER A 261 -17.62 6.85 -26.59
C SER A 261 -17.71 5.37 -26.18
N ALA A 262 -16.75 4.54 -26.59
CA ALA A 262 -16.68 3.11 -26.25
C ALA A 262 -16.39 2.89 -24.76
N LEU A 263 -15.56 3.74 -24.15
CA LEU A 263 -15.24 3.69 -22.73
C LEU A 263 -16.44 4.07 -21.84
N ARG A 264 -17.27 5.02 -22.29
CA ARG A 264 -18.48 5.45 -21.57
C ARG A 264 -19.52 4.33 -21.44
N ALA A 265 -19.70 3.50 -22.46
CA ALA A 265 -20.70 2.43 -22.45
C ALA A 265 -20.34 1.27 -21.51
N GLY A 266 -19.06 0.92 -21.41
CA GLY A 266 -18.57 -0.15 -20.52
C GLY A 266 -18.54 0.24 -19.03
N LEU A 267 -18.06 1.46 -18.72
CA LEU A 267 -17.92 1.93 -17.33
C LEU A 267 -19.26 2.16 -16.61
N VAL A 268 -20.29 2.54 -17.37
CA VAL A 268 -21.65 2.80 -16.85
C VAL A 268 -22.32 1.55 -16.28
N LYS A 269 -21.99 0.36 -16.79
CA LYS A 269 -22.64 -0.90 -16.37
C LYS A 269 -21.85 -1.67 -15.29
N LEU A 270 -20.55 -1.41 -15.17
CA LEU A 270 -19.65 -2.02 -14.18
C LEU A 270 -19.65 -1.33 -12.80
N GLN A 271 -20.20 -0.10 -12.71
CA GLN A 271 -20.43 0.63 -11.45
C GLN A 271 -21.85 0.41 -10.89
#